data_AF-A0A821LA08-F1
#
_entry.id   AF-A0A821LA08-F1
#
_cell.length_a   1.000
_cell.length_b   1.000
_cell.length_c   1.000
_cell.angle_alpha   90.00
_cell.angle_beta   90.00
_cell.angle_gamma   90.00
#
_symmetry.space_group_name_H-M   'P 1'
#
loop_
_entity.id
_entity.type
_entity.pdbx_description
1 polymer ?
#
loop_
_entity_poly.entity_id
_entity_poly.type
_entity_poly.pdbx_seq_one_letter_code
_entity_poly.pdbx_strand_id
1 'polypeptide(L)'
;MYKYSIFIIHIIFFVIVSTKLYPEDIYSLETCNIPEEFSYINQNEFNNRYGSEKYLAKPVVFRQIPIDKQFLNLIQLDSILRRYGNKYITVTTANTYSYKKQYIKLNDYISLQKESPVKSKWGNETLYWFGDDLLNDQKWLHQMLRYYKPPPYAVGDFFEPSLNFGMGGTGTGVPFHFHGPGFQQMIVGRKRWYLSVEKPFFDPNETTTEWAIEKRFKQ
;
A
#
# COMPACT_ATOMS: atom_id res chain seq x y z
N MET A 1 47.48 -31.24 51.40
CA MET A 1 46.04 -31.36 51.06
C MET A 1 45.60 -29.99 50.53
N TYR A 2 45.77 -29.75 49.22
CA TYR A 2 45.48 -28.44 48.61
C TYR A 2 44.00 -28.37 48.22
N LYS A 3 43.25 -27.42 48.82
CA LYS A 3 41.88 -27.10 48.41
C LYS A 3 41.94 -26.19 47.19
N TYR A 4 41.54 -26.70 46.04
CA TYR A 4 41.30 -25.85 44.87
C TYR A 4 39.96 -25.13 45.03
N SER A 5 39.98 -23.80 45.11
CA SER A 5 38.78 -22.99 44.91
C SER A 5 38.63 -22.69 43.43
N ILE A 6 37.56 -23.23 42.83
CA ILE A 6 37.17 -22.92 41.45
C ILE A 6 36.40 -21.61 41.48
N PHE A 7 36.95 -20.54 40.88
CA PHE A 7 36.22 -19.31 40.62
C PHE A 7 35.49 -19.43 39.28
N ILE A 8 34.16 -19.49 39.31
CA ILE A 8 33.33 -19.42 38.11
C ILE A 8 33.02 -17.95 37.84
N ILE A 9 33.71 -17.37 36.85
CA ILE A 9 33.41 -16.02 36.36
C ILE A 9 32.18 -16.11 35.43
N HIS A 10 31.04 -15.59 35.88
CA HIS A 10 29.88 -15.39 35.03
C HIS A 10 30.11 -14.13 34.18
N ILE A 11 30.53 -14.30 32.92
CA ILE A 11 30.56 -13.21 31.95
C ILE A 11 29.14 -13.05 31.40
N ILE A 12 28.40 -12.08 31.93
CA ILE A 12 27.09 -11.68 31.40
C ILE A 12 27.35 -10.79 30.17
N PHE A 13 27.09 -11.32 28.98
CA PHE A 13 27.06 -10.50 27.76
C PHE A 13 25.74 -9.72 27.73
N PHE A 14 25.79 -8.43 28.03
CA PHE A 14 24.73 -7.51 27.63
C PHE A 14 24.88 -7.24 26.13
N VAL A 15 24.05 -7.90 25.31
CA VAL A 15 23.81 -7.42 23.95
C VAL A 15 22.95 -6.19 24.08
N ILE A 16 23.58 -5.01 24.08
CA ILE A 16 22.85 -3.76 23.89
C ILE A 16 22.38 -3.77 22.44
N VAL A 17 21.13 -4.20 22.23
CA VAL A 17 20.42 -3.94 20.98
C VAL A 17 20.14 -2.44 20.96
N SER A 18 21.11 -1.68 20.45
CA SER A 18 20.89 -0.29 20.10
C SER A 18 19.93 -0.29 18.90
N THR A 19 18.64 -0.20 19.15
CA THR A 19 17.74 0.38 18.14
C THR A 19 18.30 1.77 17.89
N LYS A 20 18.81 2.05 16.68
CA LYS A 20 19.11 3.42 16.30
C LYS A 20 17.80 4.18 16.45
N LEU A 21 17.68 4.97 17.51
CA LEU A 21 16.71 6.04 17.59
C LEU A 21 17.15 7.01 16.50
N TYR A 22 16.49 6.88 15.36
CA TYR A 22 16.62 7.83 14.27
C TYR A 22 16.21 9.21 14.81
N PRO A 23 16.96 10.28 14.53
CA PRO A 23 16.62 11.62 15.00
C PRO A 23 15.18 11.97 14.61
N GLU A 24 14.45 12.61 15.52
CA GLU A 24 13.03 12.94 15.42
C GLU A 24 12.65 13.68 14.12
N ASP A 25 13.64 14.29 13.47
CA ASP A 25 13.56 15.06 12.24
C ASP A 25 13.21 14.24 10.98
N ILE A 26 13.24 12.90 11.04
CA ILE A 26 12.90 12.01 9.90
C ILE A 26 11.38 11.87 9.69
N TYR A 27 10.55 12.41 10.60
CA TYR A 27 9.10 12.25 10.57
C TYR A 27 8.34 13.42 9.93
N SER A 28 8.99 14.15 9.02
CA SER A 28 8.31 15.12 8.18
C SER A 28 7.29 14.40 7.29
N LEU A 29 6.17 15.06 6.99
CA LEU A 29 5.20 14.54 6.03
C LEU A 29 5.79 14.39 4.60
N GLU A 30 7.02 14.79 4.35
CA GLU A 30 7.59 14.88 3.00
C GLU A 30 8.65 13.81 2.70
N THR A 31 9.23 13.18 3.73
CA THR A 31 10.36 12.26 3.55
C THR A 31 9.92 10.79 3.46
N CYS A 32 10.16 10.18 2.30
CA CYS A 32 10.06 8.73 2.12
C CYS A 32 11.36 8.07 2.61
N ASN A 33 11.27 7.10 3.50
CA ASN A 33 12.43 6.35 4.02
C ASN A 33 12.58 4.95 3.38
N ILE A 34 11.74 4.63 2.38
CA ILE A 34 11.87 3.40 1.59
C ILE A 34 12.93 3.64 0.50
N PRO A 35 13.89 2.71 0.29
CA PRO A 35 14.86 2.79 -0.80
C PRO A 35 14.20 3.02 -2.17
N GLU A 36 14.85 3.81 -3.02
CA GLU A 36 14.34 4.16 -4.34
C GLU A 36 15.25 3.63 -5.45
N GLU A 37 14.63 3.13 -6.53
CA GLU A 37 15.28 2.80 -7.80
C GLU A 37 14.66 3.66 -8.91
N PHE A 38 15.47 4.26 -9.78
CA PHE A 38 14.98 5.15 -10.86
C PHE A 38 14.69 4.42 -12.18
N SER A 39 14.89 3.11 -12.20
CA SER A 39 14.60 2.22 -13.31
C SER A 39 14.35 0.80 -12.80
N TYR A 40 13.81 -0.06 -13.65
CA TYR A 40 13.82 -1.48 -13.35
C TYR A 40 15.24 -2.03 -13.46
N ILE A 41 15.69 -2.68 -12.39
CA ILE A 41 16.89 -3.53 -12.35
C ILE A 41 16.53 -4.96 -12.81
N ASN A 42 17.54 -5.78 -13.08
CA ASN A 42 17.30 -7.17 -13.49
C ASN A 42 16.80 -8.03 -12.30
N GLN A 43 16.19 -9.18 -12.60
CA GLN A 43 15.56 -10.06 -11.60
C GLN A 43 16.54 -10.53 -10.51
N ASN A 44 17.78 -10.87 -10.87
CA ASN A 44 18.77 -11.36 -9.90
C ASN A 44 19.15 -10.24 -8.93
N GLU A 45 19.34 -9.04 -9.44
CA GLU A 45 19.66 -7.86 -8.64
C GLU A 45 18.50 -7.47 -7.71
N PHE A 46 17.26 -7.55 -8.22
CA PHE A 46 16.06 -7.35 -7.41
C PHE A 46 16.00 -8.35 -6.24
N ASN A 47 16.16 -9.64 -6.52
CA ASN A 47 16.15 -10.69 -5.50
C ASN A 47 17.27 -10.49 -4.47
N ASN A 48 18.48 -10.15 -4.92
CA ASN A 48 19.63 -9.96 -4.04
C ASN A 48 19.48 -8.75 -3.11
N ARG A 49 18.91 -7.64 -3.60
CA ARG A 49 18.80 -6.38 -2.83
C ARG A 49 17.55 -6.35 -1.94
N TYR A 50 16.43 -6.77 -2.50
CA TYR A 50 15.11 -6.58 -1.91
C TYR A 50 14.49 -7.88 -1.40
N GLY A 51 15.12 -9.03 -1.65
CA GLY A 51 14.66 -10.33 -1.17
C GLY A 51 13.42 -10.83 -1.91
N SER A 52 13.38 -12.13 -2.16
CA SER A 52 12.18 -12.85 -2.65
C SER A 52 11.52 -13.70 -1.55
N GLU A 53 12.17 -13.82 -0.38
CA GLU A 53 11.68 -14.61 0.75
C GLU A 53 10.91 -13.75 1.76
N LYS A 54 9.82 -14.30 2.29
CA LYS A 54 8.81 -13.60 3.12
C LYS A 54 9.38 -12.78 4.28
N TYR A 55 10.46 -13.23 4.91
CA TYR A 55 11.05 -12.58 6.11
C TYR A 55 12.33 -11.79 5.81
N LEU A 56 12.83 -11.85 4.58
CA LEU A 56 14.01 -11.09 4.13
C LEU A 56 13.62 -9.97 3.16
N ALA A 57 12.36 -9.94 2.72
CA ALA A 57 11.84 -8.97 1.80
C ALA A 57 11.93 -7.54 2.38
N LYS A 58 12.45 -6.61 1.58
CA LYS A 58 12.56 -5.18 1.88
C LYS A 58 11.71 -4.40 0.88
N PRO A 59 10.96 -3.38 1.33
CA PRO A 59 10.22 -2.55 0.40
C PRO A 59 11.16 -1.71 -0.48
N VAL A 60 10.71 -1.41 -1.69
CA VAL A 60 11.39 -0.54 -2.66
C VAL A 60 10.37 0.31 -3.40
N VAL A 61 10.73 1.55 -3.72
CA VAL A 61 9.95 2.43 -4.59
C VAL A 61 10.66 2.59 -5.93
N PHE A 62 10.02 2.13 -7.00
CA PHE A 62 10.48 2.42 -8.35
C PHE A 62 9.95 3.78 -8.81
N ARG A 63 10.85 4.73 -9.01
CA ARG A 63 10.57 6.10 -9.47
C ARG A 63 10.79 6.21 -10.98
N GLN A 64 10.11 7.18 -11.58
CA GLN A 64 10.30 7.56 -12.99
C GLN A 64 10.09 6.42 -14.00
N ILE A 65 9.37 5.37 -13.60
CA ILE A 65 9.00 4.29 -14.50
C ILE A 65 8.00 4.82 -15.52
N PRO A 66 8.29 4.73 -16.83
CA PRO A 66 7.40 5.22 -17.86
C PRO A 66 6.10 4.42 -17.85
N ILE A 67 4.97 5.14 -17.91
CA ILE A 67 3.65 4.56 -18.06
C ILE A 67 3.26 4.65 -19.53
N ASP A 68 2.65 3.60 -20.06
CA ASP A 68 2.15 3.57 -21.43
C ASP A 68 1.22 4.77 -21.70
N LYS A 69 1.50 5.51 -22.78
CA LYS A 69 0.77 6.75 -23.12
C LYS A 69 -0.70 6.48 -23.41
N GLN A 70 -1.02 5.33 -24.03
CA GLN A 70 -2.39 4.95 -24.30
C GLN A 70 -3.12 4.62 -23.00
N PHE A 71 -2.47 3.90 -22.09
CA PHE A 71 -3.02 3.66 -20.75
C PHE A 71 -3.28 4.98 -20.01
N LEU A 72 -2.32 5.91 -19.98
CA LEU A 72 -2.49 7.22 -19.35
C LEU A 72 -3.67 8.01 -19.93
N ASN A 73 -3.81 8.06 -21.25
CA ASN A 73 -4.94 8.75 -21.90
C ASN A 73 -6.28 8.11 -21.56
N LEU A 74 -6.30 6.79 -21.33
CA LEU A 74 -7.51 6.07 -20.97
C LEU A 74 -7.93 6.30 -19.51
N ILE A 75 -6.94 6.43 -18.61
CA ILE A 75 -7.13 6.46 -17.16
C ILE A 75 -7.35 7.87 -16.58
N GLN A 76 -7.19 8.92 -17.39
CA GLN A 76 -7.53 10.28 -16.98
C GLN A 76 -9.01 10.37 -16.56
N LEU A 77 -9.29 11.07 -15.46
CA LEU A 77 -10.63 11.13 -14.86
C LEU A 77 -11.72 11.49 -15.87
N ASP A 78 -11.56 12.58 -16.62
CA ASP A 78 -12.53 13.00 -17.65
C ASP A 78 -12.72 11.95 -18.75
N SER A 79 -11.65 11.25 -19.10
CA SER A 79 -11.62 10.20 -20.11
C SER A 79 -12.41 8.97 -19.63
N ILE A 80 -12.25 8.57 -18.38
CA ILE A 80 -13.03 7.49 -17.75
C ILE A 80 -14.49 7.91 -17.62
N LEU A 81 -14.78 9.09 -17.07
CA LEU A 81 -16.15 9.57 -16.83
C LEU A 81 -16.95 9.71 -18.14
N ARG A 82 -16.34 10.23 -19.20
CA ARG A 82 -16.98 10.35 -20.51
C ARG A 82 -17.39 9.00 -21.10
N ARG A 83 -16.60 7.94 -20.88
CA ARG A 83 -16.86 6.60 -21.45
C ARG A 83 -17.71 5.71 -20.52
N TYR A 84 -17.49 5.84 -19.22
CA TYR A 84 -17.93 4.86 -18.22
C TYR A 84 -18.63 5.48 -17.01
N GLY A 85 -18.85 6.80 -16.98
CA GLY A 85 -19.51 7.48 -15.85
C GLY A 85 -20.88 6.90 -15.48
N ASN A 86 -21.62 6.36 -16.45
CA ASN A 86 -22.92 5.71 -16.22
C ASN A 86 -22.82 4.20 -15.93
N LYS A 87 -21.61 3.62 -15.92
CA LYS A 87 -21.41 2.22 -15.54
C LYS A 87 -21.44 2.09 -14.03
N TYR A 88 -21.99 0.98 -13.55
CA TYR A 88 -21.95 0.63 -12.15
C TYR A 88 -20.58 0.10 -11.78
N ILE A 89 -20.11 0.48 -10.61
CA ILE A 89 -18.90 -0.03 -9.96
C ILE A 89 -19.27 -0.56 -8.58
N THR A 90 -18.43 -1.48 -8.09
CA THR A 90 -18.54 -2.02 -6.74
C THR A 90 -17.61 -1.22 -5.83
N VAL A 91 -18.19 -0.49 -4.88
CA VAL A 91 -17.42 0.23 -3.86
C VAL A 91 -17.59 -0.46 -2.51
N THR A 92 -16.52 -0.47 -1.72
CA THR A 92 -16.51 -1.08 -0.39
C THR A 92 -16.18 -0.05 0.67
N THR A 93 -16.50 -0.38 1.93
CA THR A 93 -16.08 0.43 3.07
C THR A 93 -14.60 0.24 3.36
N ALA A 94 -13.90 1.33 3.66
CA ALA A 94 -12.47 1.34 3.96
C ALA A 94 -12.13 0.87 5.38
N ASN A 95 -12.86 -0.09 5.95
CA ASN A 95 -12.49 -0.76 7.21
C ASN A 95 -11.84 -2.13 6.92
N THR A 96 -11.18 -2.72 7.93
CA THR A 96 -10.36 -3.94 7.76
C THR A 96 -11.08 -5.08 7.05
N TYR A 97 -12.39 -5.19 7.24
CA TYR A 97 -13.19 -6.31 6.73
C TYR A 97 -14.10 -5.94 5.56
N SER A 98 -14.13 -4.67 5.14
CA SER A 98 -14.87 -4.21 3.95
C SER A 98 -16.33 -4.68 3.91
N TYR A 99 -17.02 -4.67 5.06
CA TYR A 99 -18.28 -5.38 5.26
C TYR A 99 -19.43 -4.97 4.34
N LYS A 100 -19.46 -3.72 3.87
CA LYS A 100 -20.55 -3.22 3.03
C LYS A 100 -20.04 -2.96 1.62
N LYS A 101 -20.60 -3.72 0.66
CA LYS A 101 -20.45 -3.47 -0.78
C LYS A 101 -21.65 -2.67 -1.28
N GLN A 102 -21.40 -1.67 -2.12
CA GLN A 102 -22.45 -0.90 -2.77
C GLN A 102 -22.21 -0.88 -4.28
N TYR A 103 -23.29 -1.01 -5.04
CA TYR A 103 -23.28 -0.89 -6.49
C TYR A 103 -23.80 0.49 -6.86
N ILE A 104 -22.92 1.37 -7.30
CA ILE A 104 -23.26 2.77 -7.64
C ILE A 104 -22.67 3.15 -8.99
N LYS A 105 -23.24 4.15 -9.67
CA LYS A 105 -22.66 4.65 -10.91
C LYS A 105 -21.33 5.34 -10.61
N LEU A 106 -20.38 5.22 -11.52
CA LEU A 106 -19.09 5.88 -11.39
C LEU A 106 -19.22 7.40 -11.23
N ASN A 107 -20.14 8.06 -11.95
CA ASN A 107 -20.41 9.49 -11.79
C ASN A 107 -20.84 9.81 -10.34
N ASP A 108 -21.76 9.03 -9.79
CA ASP A 108 -22.27 9.24 -8.43
C ASP A 108 -21.15 9.04 -7.41
N TYR A 109 -20.30 8.02 -7.60
CA TYR A 109 -19.11 7.80 -6.78
C TYR A 109 -18.18 9.02 -6.81
N ILE A 110 -17.85 9.54 -7.98
CA ILE A 110 -16.94 10.69 -8.09
C ILE A 110 -17.54 11.95 -7.46
N SER A 111 -18.85 12.18 -7.60
CA SER A 111 -19.54 13.28 -6.92
C SER A 111 -19.43 13.15 -5.40
N LEU A 112 -19.67 11.95 -4.85
CA LEU A 112 -19.52 11.69 -3.41
C LEU A 112 -18.09 11.97 -2.91
N GLN A 113 -17.07 11.56 -3.68
CA GLN A 113 -15.66 11.80 -3.31
C GLN A 113 -15.28 13.29 -3.36
N LYS A 114 -15.93 14.09 -4.22
CA LYS A 114 -15.72 15.54 -4.31
C LYS A 114 -16.41 16.31 -3.18
N GLU A 115 -17.62 15.89 -2.80
CA GLU A 115 -18.43 16.55 -1.77
C GLU A 115 -17.94 16.25 -0.34
N SER A 116 -17.25 15.12 -0.15
CA SER A 116 -16.81 14.64 1.17
C SER A 116 -15.28 14.58 1.31
N PRO A 117 -14.57 15.72 1.28
CA PRO A 117 -13.16 15.73 1.63
C PRO A 117 -13.01 15.48 3.13
N VAL A 118 -12.58 14.27 3.49
CA VAL A 118 -12.05 13.88 4.82
C VAL A 118 -12.90 14.37 6.00
N LYS A 119 -14.09 13.80 6.20
CA LYS A 119 -14.91 14.12 7.39
C LYS A 119 -15.12 12.98 8.37
N SER A 120 -14.98 11.72 7.94
CA SER A 120 -15.23 10.61 8.85
C SER A 120 -13.94 10.00 9.38
N LYS A 121 -13.84 9.92 10.70
CA LYS A 121 -12.90 9.08 11.44
C LYS A 121 -13.05 7.60 11.07
N TRP A 122 -14.21 7.20 10.58
CA TRP A 122 -14.61 5.81 10.47
C TRP A 122 -14.52 5.25 9.05
N GLY A 123 -13.82 4.13 8.92
CA GLY A 123 -13.66 3.37 7.68
C GLY A 123 -14.98 2.78 7.16
N ASN A 124 -15.95 2.48 8.03
CA ASN A 124 -17.30 2.04 7.62
C ASN A 124 -18.12 3.11 6.89
N GLU A 125 -17.77 4.39 7.03
CA GLU A 125 -18.42 5.51 6.35
C GLU A 125 -17.63 5.99 5.11
N THR A 126 -16.38 5.54 4.99
CA THR A 126 -15.50 5.89 3.88
C THR A 126 -15.65 4.86 2.76
N LEU A 127 -16.15 5.29 1.60
CA LEU A 127 -16.25 4.44 0.42
C LEU A 127 -14.97 4.50 -0.41
N TYR A 128 -14.53 3.33 -0.87
CA TYR A 128 -13.34 3.14 -1.68
C TYR A 128 -13.64 2.16 -2.82
N TRP A 129 -13.24 2.50 -4.05
CA TRP A 129 -13.41 1.62 -5.21
C TRP A 129 -12.17 0.74 -5.37
N PHE A 130 -12.30 -0.58 -5.15
CA PHE A 130 -11.19 -1.52 -5.25
C PHE A 130 -11.62 -2.98 -5.47
N GLY A 131 -10.93 -3.68 -6.38
CA GLY A 131 -10.81 -5.16 -6.40
C GLY A 131 -11.96 -5.95 -7.00
N ASP A 132 -13.21 -5.67 -6.65
CA ASP A 132 -14.34 -6.55 -7.00
C ASP A 132 -14.74 -6.49 -8.48
N ASP A 133 -14.49 -5.37 -9.15
CA ASP A 133 -15.02 -5.15 -10.49
C ASP A 133 -14.29 -5.92 -11.60
N LEU A 134 -13.06 -6.36 -11.35
CA LEU A 134 -12.33 -7.21 -12.31
C LEU A 134 -12.86 -8.64 -12.34
N LEU A 135 -13.51 -9.07 -11.27
CA LEU A 135 -14.12 -10.40 -11.13
C LEU A 135 -15.57 -10.45 -11.65
N ASN A 136 -16.24 -9.31 -11.78
CA ASN A 136 -17.68 -9.20 -12.09
C ASN A 136 -17.98 -8.81 -13.55
N ASP A 137 -17.23 -9.36 -14.52
CA ASP A 137 -17.44 -9.17 -15.98
C ASP A 137 -17.43 -7.70 -16.47
N GLN A 138 -16.66 -6.83 -15.81
CA GLN A 138 -16.44 -5.46 -16.30
C GLN A 138 -15.46 -5.43 -17.47
N LYS A 139 -15.88 -5.97 -18.61
CA LYS A 139 -15.12 -6.01 -19.88
C LYS A 139 -14.52 -4.65 -20.24
N TRP A 140 -15.19 -3.57 -19.87
CA TRP A 140 -14.74 -2.21 -20.12
C TRP A 140 -13.49 -1.83 -19.31
N LEU A 141 -13.36 -2.29 -18.07
CA LEU A 141 -12.18 -2.04 -17.24
C LEU A 141 -10.99 -2.85 -17.78
N HIS A 142 -11.24 -4.11 -18.18
CA HIS A 142 -10.26 -4.96 -18.86
C HIS A 142 -9.74 -4.34 -20.17
N GLN A 143 -10.61 -3.69 -20.95
CA GLN A 143 -10.20 -2.98 -22.17
C GLN A 143 -9.22 -1.84 -21.93
N MET A 144 -9.29 -1.19 -20.76
CA MET A 144 -8.32 -0.17 -20.37
C MET A 144 -7.04 -0.79 -19.83
N LEU A 145 -7.18 -1.77 -18.94
CA LEU A 145 -6.05 -2.41 -18.26
C LEU A 145 -5.18 -3.27 -19.18
N ARG A 146 -5.65 -3.66 -20.38
CA ARG A 146 -4.80 -4.35 -21.38
C ARG A 146 -3.55 -3.55 -21.80
N TYR A 147 -3.56 -2.24 -21.59
CA TYR A 147 -2.42 -1.36 -21.88
C TYR A 147 -1.49 -1.19 -20.68
N TYR A 148 -1.89 -1.67 -19.51
CA TYR A 148 -1.06 -1.67 -18.32
C TYR A 148 0.01 -2.76 -18.42
N LYS A 149 1.27 -2.39 -18.15
CA LYS A 149 2.39 -3.33 -18.08
C LYS A 149 2.82 -3.46 -16.62
N PRO A 150 2.63 -4.63 -15.97
CA PRO A 150 3.06 -4.82 -14.60
C PRO A 150 4.60 -4.79 -14.48
N PRO A 151 5.15 -4.58 -13.28
CA PRO A 151 6.58 -4.72 -13.04
C PRO A 151 7.10 -6.11 -13.48
N PRO A 152 8.31 -6.19 -14.05
CA PRO A 152 8.84 -7.40 -14.69
C PRO A 152 9.48 -8.37 -13.69
N TYR A 153 8.91 -8.50 -12.48
CA TYR A 153 9.49 -9.26 -11.39
C TYR A 153 8.64 -10.45 -11.00
N ALA A 154 9.26 -11.63 -10.95
CA ALA A 154 8.76 -12.76 -10.19
C ALA A 154 9.17 -12.60 -8.72
N VAL A 155 8.28 -12.95 -7.79
CA VAL A 155 8.57 -12.88 -6.34
C VAL A 155 8.26 -14.21 -5.71
N GLY A 156 9.28 -14.94 -5.28
CA GLY A 156 9.11 -16.32 -4.79
C GLY A 156 8.46 -17.22 -5.84
N ASP A 157 7.45 -17.98 -5.43
CA ASP A 157 6.67 -18.86 -6.32
C ASP A 157 5.54 -18.12 -7.07
N PHE A 158 5.45 -16.79 -6.94
CA PHE A 158 4.42 -15.97 -7.57
C PHE A 158 4.93 -15.43 -8.91
N PHE A 159 4.55 -16.12 -10.00
CA PHE A 159 4.94 -15.77 -11.37
C PHE A 159 3.84 -15.01 -12.14
N GLU A 160 2.57 -15.18 -11.77
CA GLU A 160 1.43 -14.55 -12.43
C GLU A 160 0.75 -13.55 -11.49
N PRO A 161 0.83 -12.23 -11.75
CA PRO A 161 0.21 -11.23 -10.89
C PRO A 161 -1.31 -11.18 -11.09
N SER A 162 -2.06 -11.12 -10.00
CA SER A 162 -3.46 -10.70 -10.06
C SER A 162 -3.53 -9.17 -10.15
N LEU A 163 -4.05 -8.67 -11.27
CA LEU A 163 -4.20 -7.23 -11.46
C LEU A 163 -5.41 -6.73 -10.68
N ASN A 164 -5.23 -5.64 -9.94
CA ASN A 164 -6.30 -4.92 -9.27
C ASN A 164 -6.25 -3.44 -9.65
N PHE A 165 -7.43 -2.85 -9.81
CA PHE A 165 -7.60 -1.42 -10.04
C PHE A 165 -8.43 -0.81 -8.91
N GLY A 166 -8.12 0.44 -8.58
CA GLY A 166 -8.91 1.16 -7.61
C GLY A 166 -8.68 2.66 -7.67
N MET A 167 -9.63 3.38 -7.08
CA MET A 167 -9.63 4.83 -6.97
C MET A 167 -10.24 5.20 -5.62
N GLY A 168 -9.64 6.16 -4.94
CA GLY A 168 -10.17 6.73 -3.70
C GLY A 168 -10.07 8.24 -3.72
N GLY A 169 -10.93 8.89 -2.94
CA GLY A 169 -10.80 10.32 -2.65
C GLY A 169 -9.60 10.62 -1.74
N THR A 170 -9.34 11.91 -1.56
CA THR A 170 -8.30 12.39 -0.65
C THR A 170 -8.55 11.88 0.77
N GLY A 171 -7.49 11.47 1.46
CA GLY A 171 -7.54 11.00 2.84
C GLY A 171 -8.15 9.60 3.02
N THR A 172 -8.62 8.96 1.94
CA THR A 172 -9.00 7.55 1.99
C THR A 172 -7.78 6.66 2.22
N GLY A 173 -7.97 5.59 2.97
CA GLY A 173 -6.93 4.61 3.26
C GLY A 173 -7.55 3.39 3.92
N VAL A 174 -7.00 2.21 3.61
CA VAL A 174 -7.39 0.96 4.25
C VAL A 174 -6.53 0.75 5.51
N PRO A 175 -7.11 0.26 6.63
CA PRO A 175 -6.40 0.00 7.88
C PRO A 175 -5.28 -1.03 7.69
N PHE A 176 -4.37 -1.14 8.64
CA PHE A 176 -3.25 -2.09 8.54
C PHE A 176 -3.71 -3.55 8.39
N HIS A 177 -3.10 -4.24 7.45
CA HIS A 177 -3.30 -5.66 7.19
C HIS A 177 -2.04 -6.22 6.52
N PHE A 178 -1.96 -7.55 6.43
CA PHE A 178 -0.89 -8.21 5.71
C PHE A 178 -1.38 -8.63 4.32
N HIS A 179 -0.47 -8.57 3.35
CA HIS A 179 -0.67 -9.08 2.00
C HIS A 179 0.46 -10.03 1.63
N GLY A 180 0.23 -10.84 0.59
CA GLY A 180 1.31 -11.49 -0.14
C GLY A 180 2.19 -10.46 -0.85
N PRO A 181 3.22 -10.90 -1.60
CA PRO A 181 4.02 -9.98 -2.40
C PRO A 181 3.13 -9.25 -3.40
N GLY A 182 3.39 -7.96 -3.60
CA GLY A 182 2.59 -7.14 -4.49
C GLY A 182 3.26 -5.82 -4.84
N PHE A 183 2.97 -5.35 -6.06
CA PHE A 183 3.36 -4.03 -6.52
C PHE A 183 2.12 -3.15 -6.57
N GLN A 184 2.19 -1.95 -5.98
CA GLN A 184 1.17 -0.93 -6.16
C GLN A 184 1.75 0.26 -6.92
N GLN A 185 1.19 0.54 -8.10
CA GLN A 185 1.60 1.69 -8.91
C GLN A 185 0.63 2.85 -8.72
N MET A 186 1.16 4.02 -8.36
CA MET A 186 0.38 5.25 -8.28
C MET A 186 0.36 5.93 -9.66
N ILE A 187 -0.82 5.99 -10.28
CA ILE A 187 -1.00 6.58 -11.61
C ILE A 187 -1.38 8.07 -11.51
N VAL A 188 -2.33 8.40 -10.63
CA VAL A 188 -2.79 9.77 -10.38
C VAL A 188 -2.76 10.03 -8.87
N GLY A 189 -2.29 11.21 -8.48
CA GLY A 189 -2.21 11.61 -7.08
C GLY A 189 -1.04 11.00 -6.32
N ARG A 190 -1.15 10.96 -4.99
CA ARG A 190 -0.11 10.46 -4.07
C ARG A 190 -0.75 9.59 -3.00
N LYS A 191 -0.06 8.53 -2.58
CA LYS A 191 -0.47 7.68 -1.45
C LYS A 191 0.64 7.63 -0.43
N ARG A 192 0.26 7.62 0.85
CA ARG A 192 1.19 7.42 1.95
C ARG A 192 1.14 5.97 2.41
N TRP A 193 2.31 5.38 2.57
CA TRP A 193 2.47 4.01 3.01
C TRP A 193 3.12 3.97 4.37
N TYR A 194 2.54 3.17 5.25
CA TYR A 194 3.10 2.79 6.54
C TYR A 194 3.32 1.29 6.49
N LEU A 195 4.59 0.88 6.46
CA LEU A 195 4.99 -0.51 6.38
C LEU A 195 5.69 -0.90 7.67
N SER A 196 5.32 -2.05 8.22
CA SER A 196 5.92 -2.60 9.43
C SER A 196 5.85 -4.12 9.37
N VAL A 197 6.88 -4.78 9.90
CA VAL A 197 6.87 -6.23 10.11
C VAL A 197 5.93 -6.62 11.24
N GLU A 198 5.71 -5.71 12.20
CA GLU A 198 4.78 -5.86 13.31
C GLU A 198 3.49 -5.10 13.05
N LYS A 199 2.36 -5.71 13.40
CA LYS A 199 1.05 -5.05 13.33
C LYS A 199 0.99 -3.97 14.42
N PRO A 200 0.84 -2.68 14.08
CA PRO A 200 0.69 -1.64 15.10
C PRO A 200 -0.64 -1.82 15.84
N PHE A 201 -0.79 -1.16 16.99
CA PHE A 201 -2.09 -1.03 17.63
C PHE A 201 -2.95 -0.01 16.85
N PHE A 202 -4.12 -0.44 16.37
CA PHE A 202 -5.10 0.40 15.68
C PHE A 202 -6.52 -0.17 15.86
N ASP A 203 -7.53 0.69 15.70
CA ASP A 203 -8.93 0.27 15.63
C ASP A 203 -9.24 -0.22 14.21
N PRO A 204 -9.73 -1.46 13.99
CA PRO A 204 -10.09 -1.98 12.67
C PRO A 204 -11.10 -1.15 11.86
N ASN A 205 -11.82 -0.24 12.51
CA ASN A 205 -12.77 0.68 11.90
C ASN A 205 -12.24 2.12 11.79
N GLU A 206 -11.04 2.43 12.27
CA GLU A 206 -10.38 3.73 12.10
C GLU A 206 -9.66 3.78 10.73
N THR A 207 -9.70 4.92 10.04
CA THR A 207 -8.91 5.09 8.80
C THR A 207 -7.42 5.22 9.11
N THR A 208 -6.55 4.77 8.20
CA THR A 208 -5.09 4.92 8.37
C THR A 208 -4.65 6.38 8.43
N THR A 209 -5.40 7.29 7.79
CA THR A 209 -5.16 8.74 7.88
C THR A 209 -5.36 9.23 9.30
N GLU A 210 -6.46 8.85 9.95
CA GLU A 210 -6.74 9.24 11.33
C GLU A 210 -5.70 8.64 12.29
N TRP A 211 -5.41 7.34 12.15
CA TRP A 211 -4.36 6.69 12.95
C TRP A 211 -3.04 7.45 12.86
N ALA A 212 -2.68 7.90 11.66
CA ALA A 212 -1.44 8.65 11.46
C ALA A 212 -1.48 10.01 12.17
N ILE A 213 -2.57 10.75 12.05
CA ILE A 213 -2.75 12.05 12.70
C ILE A 213 -2.76 11.91 14.22
N GLU A 214 -3.51 10.95 14.77
CA GLU A 214 -3.69 10.82 16.21
C GLU A 214 -2.51 10.16 16.92
N LYS A 215 -1.86 9.18 16.28
CA LYS A 215 -0.91 8.30 16.97
C LYS A 215 0.52 8.40 16.45
N ARG A 216 0.73 8.72 15.18
CA ARG A 216 2.08 8.78 14.57
C ARG A 216 2.67 10.19 14.63
N PHE A 217 1.87 11.24 14.44
CA PHE A 217 2.35 12.62 14.37
C PHE A 217 2.16 13.44 15.64
N LYS A 218 1.46 12.91 16.66
CA LYS A 218 1.37 13.53 18.00
C LYS A 218 2.43 13.03 18.99
N GLN A 219 3.26 12.07 18.57
CA GLN A 219 4.44 11.59 19.30
C GLN A 219 5.65 12.39 18.82
#